data_AF-A0A965EVG8-F1
#
_entry.id   AF-A0A965EVG8-F1
#
_cell.length_a   1.000
_cell.length_b   1.000
_cell.length_c   1.000
_cell.angle_alpha   90.00
_cell.angle_beta   90.00
_cell.angle_gamma   90.00
#
_symmetry.space_group_name_H-M   'P 1'
#
loop_
_entity.id
_entity.type
_entity.pdbx_description
1 polymer ?
#
loop_
_entity_poly.entity_id
_entity_poly.type
_entity_poly.pdbx_seq_one_letter_code
_entity_poly.pdbx_strand_id
1 'polypeptide(L)'
;MGRPCCRIVSLEWTISDRNGMGAIYEVLKIVSIAAFLFYGVRVLFANAMAEEFKRYGLSQFRKLTGVLEVLGALGLLAGYVVPGLVIAASGGLTLLMALGVGVRFRSGDSVGEALQALAMFAVNLFIFVYALRFAGH
;
A
#
# COMPACT_ATOMS: atom_id res chain seq x y z
N MET A 1 -30.50 1.54 -19.47
CA MET A 1 -30.51 2.67 -18.50
C MET A 1 -29.23 2.53 -17.68
N GLY A 2 -28.10 3.11 -18.07
CA GLY A 2 -27.86 4.56 -18.08
C GLY A 2 -27.06 4.90 -16.82
N ARG A 3 -25.77 4.54 -16.80
CA ARG A 3 -24.85 4.73 -15.66
C ARG A 3 -24.72 6.23 -15.32
N PRO A 4 -24.72 6.60 -14.04
CA PRO A 4 -23.99 7.76 -13.55
C PRO A 4 -22.85 7.30 -12.61
N CYS A 5 -22.09 6.26 -12.98
CA CYS A 5 -21.16 5.56 -12.09
C CYS A 5 -19.73 6.16 -12.04
N CYS A 6 -19.51 7.39 -12.53
CA CYS A 6 -18.14 7.91 -12.64
C CYS A 6 -17.94 9.40 -12.36
N ARG A 7 -19.00 10.16 -12.02
CA ARG A 7 -18.86 11.62 -11.81
C ARG A 7 -19.35 12.14 -10.47
N ILE A 8 -20.24 11.41 -9.80
CA ILE A 8 -20.83 11.88 -8.54
C ILE A 8 -19.90 11.60 -7.34
N VAL A 9 -19.19 10.46 -7.34
CA VAL A 9 -18.18 10.16 -6.30
C VAL A 9 -17.07 11.23 -6.26
N SER A 10 -16.61 11.74 -7.41
CA SER A 10 -15.53 12.73 -7.41
C SER A 10 -15.92 14.13 -6.90
N LEU A 11 -17.22 14.47 -6.89
CA LEU A 11 -17.72 15.78 -6.43
C LEU A 11 -18.29 15.71 -5.01
N GLU A 12 -18.89 14.59 -4.59
CA GLU A 12 -19.35 14.41 -3.21
C GLU A 12 -18.18 14.23 -2.22
N TRP A 13 -17.03 13.68 -2.66
CA TRP A 13 -15.82 13.59 -1.82
C TRP A 13 -15.16 14.95 -1.53
N THR A 14 -15.29 15.93 -2.43
CA THR A 14 -14.78 17.29 -2.17
C THR A 14 -15.73 18.10 -1.28
N ILE A 15 -17.03 17.78 -1.28
CA ILE A 15 -18.06 18.58 -0.58
C ILE A 15 -18.40 18.00 0.81
N SER A 16 -18.16 16.70 1.05
CA SER A 16 -18.39 16.05 2.35
C SER A 16 -17.14 16.02 3.27
N ASP A 17 -16.24 17.01 3.19
CA ASP A 17 -15.13 17.14 4.14
C ASP A 17 -14.98 18.58 4.65
N ARG A 18 -15.91 18.98 5.54
CA ARG A 18 -15.68 20.12 6.45
C ARG A 18 -14.98 19.72 7.75
N ASN A 19 -14.63 18.44 7.93
CA ASN A 19 -14.27 17.86 9.22
C ASN A 19 -12.97 17.02 9.18
N GLY A 20 -11.87 17.48 8.58
CA GLY A 20 -10.49 16.99 8.80
C GLY A 20 -10.13 15.52 8.45
N MET A 21 -11.07 14.59 8.43
CA MET A 21 -10.87 13.15 8.26
C MET A 21 -10.53 12.77 6.81
N GLY A 22 -11.11 13.42 5.81
CA GLY A 22 -10.78 13.20 4.40
C GLY A 22 -9.42 13.77 4.04
N ALA A 23 -9.04 14.91 4.63
CA ALA A 23 -7.69 15.43 4.49
C ALA A 23 -6.64 14.44 5.02
N ILE A 24 -6.90 13.82 6.19
CA ILE A 24 -6.03 12.78 6.76
C ILE A 24 -5.94 11.57 5.83
N TYR A 25 -7.06 11.12 5.27
CA TYR A 25 -7.08 9.98 4.33
C TYR A 25 -6.26 10.22 3.07
N GLU A 26 -6.39 11.40 2.44
CA GLU A 26 -5.60 11.77 1.27
C GLU A 26 -4.11 11.86 1.59
N VAL A 27 -3.75 12.49 2.72
CA VAL A 27 -2.35 12.57 3.16
C VAL A 27 -1.77 11.18 3.39
N LEU A 28 -2.49 10.29 4.09
CA LEU A 28 -2.05 8.91 4.33
C LEU A 28 -1.86 8.13 3.02
N LYS A 29 -2.74 8.33 2.04
CA LYS A 29 -2.64 7.72 0.70
C LYS A 29 -1.38 8.19 -0.02
N ILE A 30 -1.16 9.49 -0.09
CA ILE A 30 0.02 10.08 -0.76
C ILE A 30 1.31 9.63 -0.08
N VAL A 31 1.34 9.64 1.26
CA VAL A 31 2.48 9.15 2.05
C VAL A 31 2.75 7.68 1.76
N SER A 32 1.70 6.84 1.71
CA SER A 32 1.84 5.42 1.38
C SER A 32 2.39 5.23 -0.03
N ILE A 33 1.84 5.92 -1.03
CA ILE A 33 2.31 5.86 -2.42
C ILE A 33 3.80 6.21 -2.50
N ALA A 34 4.19 7.34 -1.91
CA ALA A 34 5.58 7.81 -1.93
C ALA A 34 6.51 6.83 -1.22
N ALA A 35 6.10 6.30 -0.05
CA ALA A 35 6.86 5.32 0.68
C ALA A 35 7.05 4.03 -0.13
N PHE A 36 5.98 3.44 -0.67
CA PHE A 36 6.06 2.18 -1.41
C PHE A 36 6.79 2.29 -2.73
N LEU A 37 6.68 3.41 -3.44
CA LEU A 37 7.52 3.68 -4.61
C LEU A 37 9.00 3.71 -4.23
N PHE A 38 9.32 4.44 -3.17
CA PHE A 38 10.70 4.58 -2.72
C PHE A 38 11.29 3.27 -2.20
N TYR A 39 10.56 2.53 -1.36
CA TYR A 39 10.99 1.23 -0.85
C TYR A 39 11.04 0.17 -1.96
N GLY A 40 10.04 0.10 -2.83
CA GLY A 40 10.01 -0.85 -3.95
C GLY A 40 11.16 -0.64 -4.93
N VAL A 41 11.46 0.62 -5.30
CA VAL A 41 12.62 0.96 -6.13
C VAL A 41 13.92 0.63 -5.41
N ARG A 42 14.08 1.00 -4.13
CA ARG A 42 15.26 0.62 -3.35
C ARG A 42 15.46 -0.89 -3.31
N VAL A 43 14.40 -1.67 -3.09
CA VAL A 43 14.45 -3.15 -3.07
C VAL A 43 14.90 -3.72 -4.41
N LEU A 44 14.53 -3.09 -5.53
CA LEU A 44 14.96 -3.50 -6.87
C LEU A 44 16.43 -3.14 -7.16
N PHE A 45 16.88 -1.94 -6.80
CA PHE A 45 18.19 -1.40 -7.20
C PHE A 45 19.29 -1.54 -6.14
N ALA A 46 18.98 -1.66 -4.85
CA ALA A 46 19.99 -1.75 -3.80
C ALA A 46 20.61 -3.16 -3.72
N ASN A 47 21.93 -3.23 -3.96
CA ASN A 47 22.69 -4.47 -3.87
C ASN A 47 22.91 -4.94 -2.42
N ALA A 48 22.91 -4.01 -1.45
CA ALA A 48 23.09 -4.34 -0.02
C ALA A 48 21.99 -5.28 0.51
N MET A 49 20.73 -5.03 0.17
CA MET A 49 19.63 -5.95 0.52
C MET A 49 19.66 -7.26 -0.29
N ALA A 50 20.35 -7.29 -1.44
CA ALA A 50 20.45 -8.52 -2.22
C ALA A 50 21.34 -9.57 -1.52
N GLU A 51 22.37 -9.14 -0.79
CA GLU A 51 23.22 -10.03 0.01
C GLU A 51 22.49 -10.60 1.23
N GLU A 52 21.72 -9.77 1.95
CA GLU A 52 20.84 -10.23 3.04
C GLU A 52 19.81 -11.25 2.54
N PHE A 53 19.07 -10.93 1.48
CA PHE A 53 18.08 -11.85 0.91
C PHE A 53 18.69 -13.14 0.35
N LYS A 54 19.94 -13.10 -0.13
CA LYS A 54 20.68 -14.29 -0.56
C LYS A 54 21.07 -15.16 0.64
N ARG A 55 21.40 -14.55 1.78
CA ARG A 55 21.68 -15.22 3.05
C ARG A 55 20.42 -15.89 3.64
N TYR A 56 19.25 -15.26 3.46
CA TYR A 56 17.96 -15.83 3.88
C TYR A 56 17.35 -16.82 2.87
N GLY A 57 17.94 -17.01 1.68
CA GLY A 57 17.41 -17.91 0.64
C GLY A 57 16.16 -17.38 -0.09
N LEU A 58 15.77 -16.11 0.13
CA LEU A 58 14.58 -15.48 -0.45
C LEU A 58 14.88 -14.55 -1.64
N SER A 59 16.05 -14.69 -2.28
CA SER A 59 16.48 -13.81 -3.39
C SER A 59 15.43 -13.63 -4.51
N GLN A 60 14.61 -14.65 -4.77
CA GLN A 60 13.50 -14.62 -5.73
C GLN A 60 12.30 -13.80 -5.25
N PHE A 61 11.99 -13.83 -3.95
CA PHE A 61 10.90 -13.06 -3.36
C PHE A 61 11.21 -11.56 -3.31
N ARG A 62 12.50 -11.16 -3.22
CA ARG A 62 12.90 -9.74 -3.27
C ARG A 62 12.34 -9.02 -4.50
N LYS A 63 12.55 -9.59 -5.69
CA LYS A 63 12.07 -8.98 -6.94
C LYS A 63 10.54 -8.97 -6.99
N LEU A 64 9.91 -10.06 -6.54
CA LEU A 64 8.47 -10.18 -6.50
C LEU A 64 7.84 -9.11 -5.59
N THR A 65 8.37 -8.96 -4.36
CA THR A 65 7.93 -7.95 -3.40
C THR A 65 8.13 -6.53 -3.93
N GLY A 66 9.31 -6.22 -4.49
CA GLY A 66 9.57 -4.88 -5.05
C GLY A 66 8.65 -4.52 -6.23
N VAL A 67 8.41 -5.48 -7.14
CA VAL A 67 7.46 -5.28 -8.24
C VAL A 67 6.03 -5.09 -7.71
N LEU A 68 5.61 -5.89 -6.74
CA LEU A 68 4.30 -5.80 -6.13
C LEU A 68 4.09 -4.50 -5.34
N GLU A 69 5.10 -3.99 -4.65
CA GLU A 69 5.04 -2.67 -3.98
C GLU A 69 4.88 -1.53 -4.98
N VAL A 70 5.65 -1.55 -6.07
CA VAL A 70 5.53 -0.56 -7.15
C VAL A 70 4.16 -0.67 -7.82
N LEU A 71 3.69 -1.88 -8.13
CA LEU A 71 2.36 -2.10 -8.69
C LEU A 71 1.25 -1.67 -7.73
N GLY A 72 1.40 -1.89 -6.42
CA GLY A 72 0.47 -1.44 -5.40
C GLY A 72 0.43 0.09 -5.30
N ALA A 73 1.59 0.75 -5.33
CA ALA A 73 1.67 2.21 -5.34
C ALA A 73 1.03 2.80 -6.61
N LEU A 74 1.31 2.22 -7.78
CA LEU A 74 0.66 2.60 -9.04
C LEU A 74 -0.85 2.31 -9.02
N GLY A 75 -1.28 1.23 -8.37
CA GLY A 75 -2.68 0.89 -8.19
C GLY A 75 -3.43 1.88 -7.29
N LEU A 76 -2.78 2.36 -6.22
CA LEU A 76 -3.30 3.47 -5.38
C LEU A 76 -3.41 4.77 -6.20
N LEU A 77 -2.45 5.04 -7.08
CA LEU A 77 -2.43 6.20 -7.97
C LEU A 77 -3.54 6.12 -9.03
N ALA A 78 -3.74 4.95 -9.64
CA ALA A 78 -4.85 4.68 -10.54
C ALA A 78 -6.21 4.66 -9.80
N GLY A 79 -6.17 4.45 -8.49
CA GLY A 79 -7.31 4.53 -7.58
C GLY A 79 -8.01 5.90 -7.55
N TYR A 80 -7.31 6.98 -7.93
CA TYR A 80 -7.91 8.30 -8.12
C TYR A 80 -8.91 8.33 -9.28
N VAL A 81 -8.75 7.47 -10.29
CA VAL A 81 -9.65 7.37 -11.44
C VAL A 81 -10.71 6.30 -11.22
N VAL A 82 -10.34 5.19 -10.58
CA VAL A 82 -11.21 4.04 -10.35
C VAL A 82 -11.16 3.64 -8.86
N PRO A 83 -12.18 3.94 -8.05
CA PRO A 83 -12.15 3.67 -6.62
C PRO A 83 -12.00 2.16 -6.29
N GLY A 84 -12.48 1.27 -7.18
CA GLY A 84 -12.27 -0.17 -7.03
C GLY A 84 -10.80 -0.61 -7.05
N LEU A 85 -9.91 0.14 -7.71
CA LEU A 85 -8.48 -0.15 -7.71
C LEU A 85 -7.83 0.15 -6.36
N VAL A 86 -8.35 1.12 -5.60
CA VAL A 86 -7.84 1.42 -4.24
C VAL A 86 -7.97 0.19 -3.34
N ILE A 87 -9.08 -0.54 -3.44
CA ILE A 87 -9.35 -1.74 -2.64
C ILE A 87 -8.37 -2.85 -3.00
N ALA A 88 -8.19 -3.12 -4.30
CA ALA A 88 -7.25 -4.14 -4.76
C ALA A 88 -5.79 -3.78 -4.39
N ALA A 89 -5.40 -2.52 -4.57
CA ALA A 89 -4.05 -2.05 -4.31
C ALA A 89 -3.71 -2.04 -2.81
N SER A 90 -4.58 -1.45 -1.98
CA SER A 90 -4.38 -1.43 -0.52
C SER A 90 -4.45 -2.84 0.07
N GLY A 91 -5.36 -3.70 -0.38
CA GLY A 91 -5.41 -5.09 0.04
C GLY A 91 -4.14 -5.88 -0.33
N GLY A 92 -3.63 -5.68 -1.55
CA GLY A 92 -2.37 -6.27 -1.99
C GLY A 92 -1.17 -5.78 -1.17
N LEU A 93 -1.08 -4.48 -0.91
CA LEU A 93 -0.06 -3.86 -0.07
C LEU A 93 -0.12 -4.36 1.39
N THR A 94 -1.31 -4.46 1.96
CA THR A 94 -1.52 -5.03 3.29
C THR A 94 -1.05 -6.48 3.35
N LEU A 95 -1.37 -7.30 2.34
CA LEU A 95 -0.92 -8.69 2.28
C LEU A 95 0.60 -8.78 2.14
N LEU A 96 1.22 -7.95 1.30
CA LEU A 96 2.67 -7.87 1.15
C LEU A 96 3.37 -7.50 2.46
N MET A 97 2.85 -6.50 3.17
CA MET A 97 3.39 -6.10 4.47
C MET A 97 3.24 -7.22 5.50
N ALA A 98 2.12 -7.95 5.52
CA ALA A 98 1.93 -9.11 6.39
C ALA A 98 2.93 -10.24 6.10
N LEU A 99 3.15 -10.55 4.81
CA LEU A 99 4.18 -11.51 4.39
C LEU A 99 5.58 -11.04 4.79
N GLY A 100 5.89 -9.76 4.61
CA GLY A 100 7.15 -9.15 5.02
C GLY A 100 7.39 -9.26 6.52
N VAL A 101 6.38 -8.97 7.34
CA VAL A 101 6.43 -9.15 8.80
C VAL A 101 6.64 -10.63 9.15
N GLY A 102 5.92 -11.56 8.51
CA GLY A 102 6.10 -13.00 8.74
C GLY A 102 7.50 -13.52 8.43
N VAL A 103 8.11 -13.06 7.33
CA VAL A 103 9.50 -13.38 6.97
C VAL A 103 10.48 -12.80 8.00
N ARG A 104 10.23 -11.58 8.50
CA ARG A 104 11.07 -10.93 9.52
C ARG A 104 11.00 -11.66 10.87
N PHE A 105 9.80 -12.06 11.31
CA PHE A 105 9.62 -12.91 12.50
C PHE A 105 10.38 -14.23 12.39
N ARG A 106 10.41 -14.83 11.19
CA ARG A 106 11.16 -16.07 10.95
C ARG A 106 12.67 -15.86 10.89
N SER A 107 13.12 -14.67 10.48
CA SER A 107 14.55 -14.35 10.31
C SER A 107 15.22 -13.87 11.60
N GLY A 108 14.45 -13.53 12.65
CA GLY A 108 14.97 -13.19 13.97
C GLY A 108 15.74 -11.87 14.05
N ASP A 109 15.68 -11.04 13.00
CA ASP A 109 16.55 -9.87 12.84
C ASP A 109 15.80 -8.53 12.87
N SER A 110 16.48 -7.52 13.41
CA SER A 110 16.21 -6.07 13.30
C SER A 110 14.75 -5.60 13.52
N VAL A 111 14.36 -5.46 14.79
CA VAL A 111 13.06 -4.89 15.24
C VAL A 111 12.75 -3.54 14.60
N GLY A 112 13.77 -2.72 14.31
CA GLY A 112 13.61 -1.38 13.73
C GLY A 112 12.97 -1.39 12.33
N GLU A 113 13.34 -2.35 11.49
CA GLU A 113 12.74 -2.45 10.16
C GLU A 113 11.39 -3.19 10.17
N ALA A 114 11.19 -4.12 11.12
CA ALA A 114 9.90 -4.74 11.35
C ALA A 114 8.85 -3.72 11.82
N LEU A 115 9.25 -2.74 12.62
CA LEU A 115 8.41 -1.63 13.06
C LEU A 115 7.90 -0.81 11.87
N GLN A 116 8.76 -0.51 10.90
CA GLN A 116 8.38 0.21 9.70
C GLN A 116 7.34 -0.57 8.88
N ALA A 117 7.56 -1.88 8.70
CA ALA A 117 6.62 -2.75 7.99
C ALA A 117 5.27 -2.85 8.73
N LEU A 118 5.29 -2.93 10.07
CA LEU A 118 4.09 -2.93 10.91
C LEU A 118 3.32 -1.61 10.85
N ALA A 119 4.01 -0.47 10.90
CA ALA A 119 3.39 0.84 10.78
C ALA A 119 2.70 1.00 9.42
N MET A 120 3.39 0.64 8.34
CA MET A 120 2.85 0.69 6.99
C MET A 120 1.72 -0.33 6.76
N PHE A 121 1.80 -1.51 7.39
CA PHE A 121 0.70 -2.47 7.42
C PHE A 121 -0.57 -1.84 8.00
N ALA A 122 -0.46 -1.19 9.16
CA ALA A 122 -1.60 -0.55 9.82
C ALA A 122 -2.21 0.57 8.98
N VAL A 123 -1.37 1.40 8.33
CA VAL A 123 -1.82 2.47 7.44
C VAL A 123 -2.56 1.92 6.22
N ASN A 124 -1.99 0.94 5.51
CA ASN A 124 -2.67 0.34 4.36
C ASN A 124 -3.95 -0.39 4.75
N LEU A 125 -3.94 -1.07 5.91
CA LEU A 125 -5.12 -1.74 6.43
C LEU A 125 -6.24 -0.73 6.75
N PHE A 126 -5.91 0.43 7.33
CA PHE A 126 -6.87 1.50 7.55
C PHE A 126 -7.44 2.02 6.22
N ILE A 127 -6.59 2.27 5.23
CA ILE A 127 -7.01 2.69 3.88
C ILE A 127 -7.95 1.64 3.25
N PHE A 128 -7.61 0.36 3.37
CA PHE A 128 -8.37 -0.75 2.82
C PHE A 128 -9.75 -0.89 3.48
N VAL A 129 -9.83 -0.85 4.81
CA VAL A 129 -11.09 -0.94 5.55
C VAL A 129 -11.99 0.28 5.25
N TYR A 130 -11.40 1.47 5.18
CA TYR A 130 -12.13 2.68 4.83
C TYR A 130 -12.68 2.61 3.40
N ALA A 131 -11.88 2.13 2.44
CA ALA A 131 -12.29 1.93 1.05
C ALA A 131 -13.39 0.84 0.92
N LEU A 132 -13.28 -0.27 1.65
CA LEU A 132 -14.31 -1.33 1.68
C LEU A 132 -15.65 -0.83 2.22
N ARG A 133 -15.61 -0.06 3.33
CA ARG A 133 -16.83 0.51 3.91
C ARG A 133 -17.56 1.45 2.94
N PHE A 134 -16.81 2.13 2.09
CA PHE A 134 -17.35 3.01 1.04
C PHE A 134 -17.88 2.26 -0.18
N ALA A 135 -17.32 1.09 -0.52
CA ALA A 135 -17.75 0.31 -1.68
C ALA A 135 -18.90 -0.65 -1.41
N GLY A 136 -19.23 -0.90 -0.14
CA GLY A 136 -20.35 -1.74 0.28
C GLY A 136 -21.71 -1.03 0.37
N HIS A 137 -21.78 0.26 0.04
CA HIS A 137 -22.99 1.09 0.00
C HIS A 137 -23.28 1.53 -1.43
#